data_AF-A0A959YX27-F1
#
_entry.id   AF-A0A959YX27-F1
#
_cell.length_a   1.000
_cell.length_b   1.000
_cell.length_c   1.000
_cell.angle_alpha   90.00
_cell.angle_beta   90.00
_cell.angle_gamma   90.00
#
_symmetry.space_group_name_H-M   'P 1'
#
loop_
_entity.id
_entity.type
_entity.pdbx_description
1 polymer ?
#
loop_
_entity_poly.entity_id
_entity_poly.type
_entity_poly.pdbx_seq_one_letter_code
_entity_poly.pdbx_strand_id
1 'polypeptide(L)' 'MSQIFDLDMIKAVYDRFPARVKAAREVVGRPLTLSEKILYAHLWDGEAKTAFGRGKDYVEFAPDRVAMQDATAQMV' A
#
# COMPACT_ATOMS: atom_id res chain seq x y z
N MET A 1 25.92 11.26 -10.60
CA MET A 1 24.66 11.30 -9.83
C MET A 1 24.09 9.89 -9.84
N SER A 2 23.82 9.32 -8.67
CA SER A 2 23.27 7.96 -8.55
C SER A 2 21.91 7.89 -9.24
N GLN A 3 21.71 6.93 -10.15
CA GLN A 3 20.40 6.65 -10.73
C GLN A 3 19.47 6.12 -9.63
N ILE A 4 18.24 6.61 -9.56
CA ILE A 4 17.25 6.15 -8.59
C ILE A 4 16.87 4.70 -8.94
N PHE A 5 17.07 3.78 -7.98
CA PHE A 5 16.67 2.39 -8.10
C PHE A 5 15.14 2.27 -8.24
N ASP A 6 14.67 1.49 -9.22
CA ASP A 6 13.25 1.23 -9.49
C ASP A 6 12.35 2.46 -9.69
N LEU A 7 12.87 3.48 -10.38
CA LEU A 7 12.11 4.71 -10.66
C LEU A 7 10.77 4.45 -11.37
N ASP A 8 10.71 3.49 -12.29
CA ASP A 8 9.48 3.17 -13.03
C ASP A 8 8.41 2.55 -12.14
N MET A 9 8.80 1.69 -11.19
CA MET A 9 7.89 1.15 -10.18
C MET A 9 7.34 2.28 -9.30
N ILE A 10 8.20 3.19 -8.83
CA ILE A 10 7.81 4.33 -8.01
C ILE A 10 6.79 5.21 -8.75
N LYS A 11 7.03 5.50 -10.03
CA LYS A 11 6.09 6.26 -10.87
C LYS A 11 4.74 5.54 -10.97
N ALA A 12 4.74 4.24 -11.28
CA ALA A 12 3.52 3.46 -11.40
C ALA A 12 2.70 3.42 -10.09
N VAL A 13 3.36 3.39 -8.92
CA VAL A 13 2.69 3.50 -7.61
C VAL A 13 1.98 4.85 -7.47
N TYR A 14 2.65 5.96 -7.76
CA TYR A 14 2.06 7.29 -7.64
C TYR A 14 1.01 7.59 -8.71
N ASP A 15 1.14 7.01 -9.91
CA ASP A 15 0.14 7.14 -10.97
C ASP A 15 -1.20 6.50 -10.58
N ARG A 16 -1.17 5.33 -9.92
CA ARG A 16 -2.40 4.63 -9.46
C ARG A 16 -2.92 5.11 -8.10
N PHE A 17 -2.11 5.83 -7.33
CA PHE A 17 -2.42 6.22 -5.95
C PHE A 17 -3.73 7.04 -5.81
N PRO A 18 -4.00 8.07 -6.64
CA PRO A 18 -5.19 8.90 -6.49
C PRO A 18 -6.50 8.12 -6.66
N ALA A 19 -6.55 7.21 -7.65
CA ALA A 19 -7.72 6.39 -7.91
C ALA A 19 -8.04 5.46 -6.73
N ARG A 20 -7.02 4.76 -6.22
CA ARG A 20 -7.19 3.85 -5.07
C ARG A 20 -7.60 4.59 -3.78
N VAL A 21 -7.01 5.76 -3.51
CA VAL A 21 -7.40 6.59 -2.36
C VAL A 21 -8.83 7.12 -2.50
N LYS A 22 -9.26 7.47 -3.72
CA LYS A 22 -10.63 7.90 -3.99
C LYS A 22 -11.62 6.76 -3.69
N ALA A 23 -11.40 5.58 -4.25
CA ALA A 23 -12.23 4.40 -4.01
C ALA A 23 -12.31 4.07 -2.51
N ALA A 24 -11.16 4.07 -1.81
CA ALA A 24 -11.13 3.83 -0.37
C ALA A 24 -11.93 4.87 0.44
N ARG A 25 -11.85 6.15 0.07
CA ARG A 25 -12.60 7.22 0.75
C ARG A 25 -14.12 7.07 0.53
N GLU A 26 -14.55 6.67 -0.66
CA GLU A 26 -15.96 6.42 -0.98
C GLU A 26 -16.51 5.27 -0.12
N VAL A 27 -15.77 4.17 -0.04
CA VAL A 27 -16.20 2.99 0.71
C VAL A 27 -16.14 3.19 2.23
N VAL A 28 -15.14 3.92 2.74
CA VAL A 28 -15.00 4.19 4.18
C VAL A 28 -15.93 5.31 4.66
N GLY A 29 -16.37 6.22 3.78
CA GLY A 29 -17.36 7.25 4.09
C GLY A 29 -16.87 8.38 5.01
N ARG A 30 -15.56 8.53 5.22
CA ARG A 30 -14.95 9.60 6.02
C ARG A 30 -13.56 9.97 5.52
N PRO A 31 -12.95 11.10 5.98
CA PRO A 31 -11.56 11.39 5.70
C PRO A 31 -10.62 10.26 6.16
N LEU A 32 -9.62 9.97 5.33
CA LEU A 32 -8.59 8.97 5.59
C LEU A 32 -7.34 9.61 6.19
N THR A 33 -6.73 8.95 7.17
CA THR A 33 -5.38 9.31 7.63
C THR A 33 -4.33 8.98 6.56
N LEU A 34 -3.10 9.50 6.71
CA LEU A 34 -2.03 9.16 5.77
C LEU A 34 -1.75 7.65 5.75
N SER A 35 -1.69 7.01 6.91
CA SER A 35 -1.48 5.56 7.01
C SER A 35 -2.60 4.79 6.32
N GLU A 36 -3.85 5.21 6.46
CA GLU A 36 -4.97 4.59 5.73
C GLU A 36 -4.81 4.76 4.22
N LYS A 37 -4.46 5.95 3.74
CA LYS A 37 -4.24 6.18 2.29
C LYS A 37 -3.15 5.25 1.76
N ILE A 38 -2.04 5.10 2.48
CA ILE A 38 -0.94 4.21 2.08
C ILE A 38 -1.42 2.75 2.08
N LEU A 39 -2.02 2.26 3.16
CA LEU A 39 -2.48 0.87 3.25
C LEU A 39 -3.52 0.54 2.18
N TYR A 40 -4.55 1.38 2.00
CA TYR A 40 -5.57 1.18 0.96
C TYR A 40 -4.99 1.30 -0.46
N ALA A 41 -3.99 2.15 -0.69
CA ALA A 41 -3.32 2.22 -1.98
C ALA A 41 -2.52 0.95 -2.32
N HIS A 42 -2.14 0.15 -1.32
CA HIS A 42 -1.35 -1.09 -1.49
C HIS A 42 -2.17 -2.36 -1.25
N LEU A 43 -3.49 -2.33 -1.41
CA LEU A 43 -4.29 -3.56 -1.43
C LEU A 43 -3.88 -4.45 -2.61
N TRP A 44 -3.86 -5.76 -2.36
CA TRP A 44 -3.56 -6.77 -3.37
C TRP A 44 -4.57 -6.72 -4.54
N ASP A 45 -5.86 -6.72 -4.21
CA ASP A 45 -6.97 -6.74 -5.19
C ASP A 45 -7.21 -5.40 -5.92
N GLY A 46 -6.44 -4.36 -5.62
CA GLY A 46 -6.54 -3.08 -6.28
C GLY A 46 -7.38 -2.04 -5.54
N GLU A 47 -8.44 -1.56 -6.18
CA GLU A 47 -9.34 -0.56 -5.58
C GLU A 47 -10.16 -1.19 -4.45
N ALA A 48 -10.35 -0.44 -3.37
CA ALA A 48 -11.07 -0.90 -2.20
C ALA A 48 -12.55 -1.17 -2.55
N LYS A 49 -13.04 -2.37 -2.21
CA LYS A 49 -14.45 -2.77 -2.39
C LYS A 49 -15.25 -2.78 -1.09
N THR A 50 -14.56 -2.84 0.04
CA THR A 50 -15.15 -2.82 1.39
C THR A 50 -14.29 -1.99 2.34
N ALA A 51 -14.89 -1.55 3.45
CA ALA A 51 -14.21 -0.82 4.49
C ALA A 51 -13.65 -1.81 5.51
N PHE A 52 -12.35 -1.73 5.79
CA PHE A 52 -11.68 -2.55 6.78
C PHE A 52 -11.72 -1.91 8.17
N GLY A 53 -12.08 -2.70 9.17
CA GLY A 53 -12.11 -2.37 10.59
C GLY A 53 -10.72 -2.35 11.22
N ARG A 54 -10.34 -1.21 11.80
CA ARG A 54 -9.06 -1.04 12.50
C ARG A 54 -8.93 -2.02 13.67
N GLY A 55 -7.84 -2.77 13.71
CA GLY A 55 -7.55 -3.75 14.77
C GLY A 55 -8.49 -4.94 14.81
N LYS A 56 -9.27 -5.16 13.74
CA LYS A 56 -10.23 -6.26 13.62
C LYS A 56 -9.98 -7.10 12.38
N ASP A 57 -9.86 -6.44 11.24
CA ASP A 57 -9.75 -7.14 9.96
C ASP A 57 -8.29 -7.42 9.62
N TYR A 58 -8.05 -8.63 9.13
CA TYR A 58 -6.81 -8.98 8.44
C TYR A 58 -6.95 -8.58 6.97
N VAL A 59 -5.91 -7.94 6.42
CA VAL A 59 -5.95 -7.36 5.08
C VAL A 59 -4.71 -7.77 4.31
N GLU A 60 -4.92 -8.20 3.07
CA GLU A 60 -3.83 -8.54 2.15
C GLU A 60 -3.32 -7.29 1.44
N PHE A 61 -2.04 -7.00 1.68
CA PHE A 61 -1.32 -5.90 1.03
C PHE A 61 -0.31 -6.44 0.03
N ALA A 62 0.06 -5.62 -0.94
CA ALA A 62 1.14 -5.84 -1.89
C ALA A 62 2.31 -4.90 -1.53
N PRO A 63 3.25 -5.29 -0.65
CA PRO A 63 4.42 -4.49 -0.34
C PRO A 63 5.29 -4.31 -1.57
N ASP A 64 5.77 -3.10 -1.83
CA ASP A 64 6.62 -2.85 -3.00
C ASP A 64 8.04 -3.41 -2.82
N ARG A 65 8.52 -3.53 -1.56
CA ARG A 65 9.88 -3.96 -1.25
C ARG A 65 9.94 -4.69 0.08
N VAL A 66 10.87 -5.64 0.18
CA VAL A 66 11.23 -6.33 1.42
C VAL A 66 12.70 -6.06 1.71
N ALA A 67 12.99 -5.68 2.95
CA ALA A 67 14.34 -5.58 3.47
C ALA A 67 14.51 -6.61 4.57
N MET A 68 15.60 -7.37 4.51
CA MET A 68 15.92 -8.38 5.52
C MET A 68 17.23 -8.01 6.19
N GLN A 69 17.29 -8.21 7.49
CA GLN A 69 18.52 -8.09 8.28
C GLN A 69 19.20 -9.47 8.38
N ASP A 70 20.52 -9.47 8.48
CA ASP A 70 21.38 -10.65 8.37
C ASP A 70 21.04 -11.78 9.35
N ALA A 71 20.69 -11.46 10.59
CA ALA A 71 20.32 -12.44 11.60
C ALA A 71 18.96 -13.13 11.35
N THR A 72 18.05 -12.54 10.56
CA THR A 72 16.77 -13.19 10.19
C THR A 72 16.77 -13.71 8.76
N ALA A 73 17.54 -13.12 7.85
CA ALA A 73 17.59 -13.55 6.44
C ALA A 73 18.10 -14.99 6.26
N GLN A 74 18.78 -15.56 7.27
CA GLN A 74 19.31 -16.92 7.22
C GLN A 74 18.24 -18.02 7.22
N MET A 75 17.03 -17.74 7.74
CA MET A 75 15.95 -18.72 7.90
C MET A 75 14.65 -18.31 7.19
N VAL A 76 14.69 -17.26 6.37
CA VAL A 76 13.52 -16.69 5.67
C VAL A 76 13.49 -17.14 4.21
#